data_AF-A0A0Q7N9P7-F1
#
_entry.id   AF-A0A0Q7N9P7-F1
#
_cell.length_a   1.000
_cell.length_b   1.000
_cell.length_c   1.000
_cell.angle_alpha   90.00
_cell.angle_beta   90.00
_cell.angle_gamma   90.00
#
_symmetry.space_group_name_H-M   'P 1'
#
loop_
_entity.id
_entity.type
_entity.pdbx_description
1 polymer ?
#
loop_
_entity_poly.entity_id
_entity_poly.type
_entity_poly.pdbx_seq_one_letter_code
_entity_poly.pdbx_strand_id
1 'polypeptide(L)'
;MNETESTAGQLNKPDITAYDDPDAPWNQAWDEEGSIADWNADVITEFRENSGKVGGAYAGGDLVLLTTTGAKSGKRHTTPLGPLYRDDTMYVSSFIEDKYPAWWHNIKANPQVTIELRDKTYQATGTVLEGADYSEFAAWVMANNPLMADFQSKIDRPVPLVVLTLDSEC
;
A
#
# COMPACT_ATOMS: atom_id res chain seq x y z
N MET A 1 -3.10 -17.73 45.56
CA MET A 1 -4.28 -17.24 44.80
C MET A 1 -4.15 -15.73 44.78
N ASN A 2 -4.30 -15.14 43.59
CA ASN A 2 -4.33 -13.71 43.27
C ASN A 2 -2.92 -13.08 43.23
N GLU A 3 -2.46 -12.38 42.19
CA GLU A 3 -3.04 -11.82 40.97
C GLU A 3 -1.93 -11.76 39.90
N THR A 4 -2.21 -12.19 38.68
CA THR A 4 -1.38 -11.86 37.51
C THR A 4 -1.89 -10.55 36.92
N GLU A 5 -1.25 -9.44 37.28
CA GLU A 5 -1.34 -8.21 36.48
C GLU A 5 -0.61 -8.45 35.15
N SER A 6 -1.37 -8.77 34.12
CA SER A 6 -0.92 -8.65 32.73
C SER A 6 -1.04 -7.19 32.34
N THR A 7 0.06 -6.44 32.46
CA THR A 7 0.19 -5.12 31.87
C THR A 7 0.40 -5.26 30.36
N ALA A 8 -0.69 -5.48 29.62
CA ALA A 8 -0.74 -5.17 28.20
C ALA A 8 -1.08 -3.68 28.08
N GLY A 9 -0.06 -2.83 27.97
CA GLY A 9 -0.24 -1.39 28.06
C GLY A 9 0.64 -0.66 27.07
N GLN A 10 0.06 -0.38 25.91
CA GLN A 10 0.44 0.68 24.96
C GLN A 10 1.64 0.36 24.06
N LEU A 11 1.35 -0.28 22.92
CA LEU A 11 2.17 -0.09 21.72
C LEU A 11 2.16 1.41 21.41
N ASN A 12 3.30 2.07 21.62
CA ASN A 12 3.52 3.44 21.20
C ASN A 12 3.25 3.51 19.69
N LYS A 13 2.11 4.10 19.29
CA LYS A 13 1.87 4.46 17.90
C LYS A 13 2.99 5.46 17.53
N PRO A 14 3.87 5.16 16.57
CA PRO A 14 4.91 6.11 16.19
C PRO A 14 4.27 7.43 15.77
N ASP A 15 4.90 8.56 16.09
CA ASP A 15 4.51 9.89 15.61
C ASP A 15 4.79 9.98 14.11
N ILE A 16 3.95 9.32 13.30
CA ILE A 16 4.04 9.35 11.85
C ILE A 16 3.47 10.69 11.40
N THR A 17 4.33 11.51 10.81
CA THR A 17 3.97 12.89 10.42
C THR A 17 3.70 13.04 8.93
N ALA A 18 4.02 12.03 8.11
CA ALA A 18 3.86 12.08 6.67
C ALA A 18 3.48 10.70 6.08
N TYR A 19 2.68 10.73 5.01
CA TYR A 19 2.21 9.52 4.32
C TYR A 19 3.36 8.75 3.62
N ASP A 20 4.39 9.48 3.23
CA ASP A 20 5.54 8.98 2.48
C ASP A 20 6.73 8.62 3.40
N ASP A 21 6.50 8.62 4.73
CA ASP A 21 7.50 8.24 5.72
C ASP A 21 7.94 6.78 5.51
N PRO A 22 9.23 6.51 5.21
CA PRO A 22 9.72 5.15 4.97
C PRO A 22 9.58 4.24 6.20
N ASP A 23 9.50 4.81 7.40
CA ASP A 23 9.32 4.05 8.64
C ASP A 23 7.83 3.81 8.98
N ALA A 24 6.92 4.28 8.14
CA ALA A 24 5.51 4.10 8.35
C ALA A 24 5.11 2.60 8.39
N PRO A 25 4.10 2.20 9.20
CA PRO A 25 3.69 0.81 9.35
C PRO A 25 3.34 0.09 8.02
N TRP A 26 2.91 0.83 6.99
CA TRP A 26 2.62 0.28 5.66
C TRP A 26 3.86 0.08 4.79
N ASN A 27 5.00 0.66 5.18
CA ASN A 27 6.31 0.54 4.53
C ASN A 27 7.23 -0.48 5.22
N GLN A 28 6.88 -0.97 6.41
CA GLN A 28 7.68 -1.97 7.11
C GLN A 28 7.41 -3.41 6.65
N ALA A 29 8.48 -4.18 6.51
CA ALA A 29 8.45 -5.60 6.15
C ALA A 29 7.68 -6.39 7.22
N TRP A 30 6.69 -7.18 6.79
CA TRP A 30 5.91 -8.08 7.63
C TRP A 30 6.74 -8.85 8.65
N ASP A 31 6.44 -8.66 9.93
CA ASP A 31 6.67 -9.62 11.01
C ASP A 31 5.57 -9.54 12.09
N GLU A 32 5.10 -10.75 12.44
CA GLU A 32 4.31 -11.25 13.59
C GLU A 32 2.99 -10.59 14.04
N GLU A 33 2.11 -11.46 14.56
CA GLU A 33 0.70 -11.26 14.88
C GLU A 33 0.43 -9.98 15.71
N GLY A 34 -0.35 -9.04 15.15
CA GLY A 34 -1.08 -8.02 15.93
C GLY A 34 -0.63 -6.55 15.83
N SER A 35 0.19 -6.15 14.85
CA SER A 35 0.61 -4.72 14.75
C SER A 35 0.14 -4.02 13.45
N ILE A 36 0.50 -4.54 12.27
CA ILE A 36 0.08 -3.93 10.98
C ILE A 36 -1.37 -4.30 10.61
N ALA A 37 -1.80 -5.52 10.92
CA ALA A 37 -3.16 -5.96 10.59
C ALA A 37 -4.22 -5.16 11.36
N ASP A 38 -3.99 -4.93 12.64
CA ASP A 38 -4.89 -4.15 13.51
C ASP A 38 -4.84 -2.68 13.11
N TRP A 39 -3.67 -2.15 12.82
CA TRP A 39 -3.52 -0.78 12.31
C TRP A 39 -4.21 -0.58 10.95
N ASN A 40 -4.06 -1.52 10.01
CA ASN A 40 -4.78 -1.50 8.74
C ASN A 40 -6.29 -1.57 8.96
N ALA A 41 -6.76 -2.36 9.92
CA ALA A 41 -8.19 -2.47 10.23
C ALA A 41 -8.76 -1.13 10.73
N ASP A 42 -8.03 -0.42 11.59
CA ASP A 42 -8.39 0.93 12.05
C ASP A 42 -8.47 1.91 10.86
N VAL A 43 -7.44 1.94 10.01
CA VAL A 43 -7.38 2.82 8.83
C VAL A 43 -8.49 2.51 7.83
N ILE A 44 -8.76 1.22 7.57
CA ILE A 44 -9.85 0.78 6.68
C ILE A 44 -11.20 1.21 7.23
N THR A 45 -11.39 1.10 8.55
CA THR A 45 -12.62 1.51 9.22
C THR A 45 -12.82 3.02 9.08
N GLU A 46 -11.80 3.81 9.45
CA GLU A 46 -11.84 5.26 9.33
C GLU A 46 -12.06 5.71 7.89
N PHE A 47 -11.38 5.10 6.92
CA PHE A 47 -11.56 5.38 5.50
C PHE A 47 -13.01 5.19 5.07
N ARG A 48 -13.63 4.06 5.43
CA ARG A 48 -15.01 3.76 5.05
C ARG A 48 -16.03 4.64 5.76
N GLU A 49 -15.79 5.00 7.02
CA GLU A 49 -16.67 5.88 7.79
C GLU A 49 -16.61 7.34 7.30
N ASN A 50 -15.45 7.79 6.81
CA ASN A 50 -15.20 9.17 6.40
C ASN A 50 -15.18 9.38 4.88
N SER A 51 -15.82 8.50 4.11
CA SER A 51 -15.92 8.60 2.64
C SER A 51 -14.56 8.73 1.94
N GLY A 52 -13.60 7.96 2.43
CA GLY A 52 -12.24 7.80 1.95
C GLY A 52 -11.25 8.87 2.38
N LYS A 53 -11.56 9.61 3.45
CA LYS A 53 -10.61 10.49 4.13
C LYS A 53 -10.13 9.84 5.41
N VAL A 54 -8.83 9.84 5.64
CA VAL A 54 -8.23 9.34 6.88
C VAL A 54 -7.39 10.47 7.48
N GLY A 55 -7.47 10.66 8.79
CA GLY A 55 -6.68 11.63 9.53
C GLY A 55 -5.24 11.20 9.77
N GLY A 56 -4.53 11.94 10.64
CA GLY A 56 -3.14 11.63 11.01
C GLY A 56 -2.18 11.74 9.82
N ALA A 57 -1.33 10.73 9.64
CA ALA A 57 -0.35 10.68 8.57
C ALA A 57 -0.96 10.67 7.15
N TYR A 58 -2.25 10.35 7.02
CA TYR A 58 -3.00 10.33 5.76
C TYR A 58 -3.71 11.65 5.46
N ALA A 59 -3.68 12.61 6.39
CA ALA A 59 -4.44 13.84 6.26
C ALA A 59 -3.98 14.65 5.04
N GLY A 60 -4.91 14.92 4.12
CA GLY A 60 -4.65 15.70 2.91
C GLY A 60 -4.07 14.92 1.73
N GLY A 61 -3.76 13.62 1.90
CA GLY A 61 -3.39 12.71 0.82
C GLY A 61 -4.59 11.95 0.27
N ASP A 62 -4.48 11.47 -0.98
CA ASP A 62 -5.40 10.45 -1.49
C ASP A 62 -5.01 9.08 -0.93
N LEU A 63 -6.00 8.27 -0.55
CA LEU A 63 -5.81 6.90 -0.07
C LEU A 63 -6.66 5.95 -0.92
N VAL A 64 -6.11 4.77 -1.21
CA VAL A 64 -6.80 3.69 -1.88
C VAL A 64 -6.74 2.43 -1.03
N LEU A 65 -7.87 1.73 -0.88
CA LEU A 65 -7.85 0.37 -0.33
C LEU A 65 -7.74 -0.61 -1.49
N LEU A 66 -6.57 -1.25 -1.58
CA LEU A 66 -6.30 -2.26 -2.60
C LEU A 66 -6.61 -3.64 -2.05
N THR A 67 -7.63 -4.29 -2.59
CA THR A 67 -7.98 -5.68 -2.27
C THR A 67 -7.46 -6.63 -3.34
N THR A 68 -6.54 -7.51 -2.93
CA THR A 68 -5.93 -8.54 -3.78
C THR A 68 -6.35 -9.94 -3.35
N THR A 69 -6.22 -10.92 -4.25
CA THR A 69 -6.43 -12.35 -3.91
C THR A 69 -5.09 -13.02 -3.65
N GLY A 70 -4.93 -13.62 -2.48
CA GLY A 70 -3.69 -14.28 -2.06
C GLY A 70 -3.29 -15.41 -3.02
N ALA A 71 -2.12 -15.30 -3.66
CA ALA A 71 -1.66 -16.25 -4.67
C ALA A 71 -1.54 -17.70 -4.14
N LYS A 72 -1.23 -17.86 -2.84
CA LYS A 72 -1.11 -19.16 -2.17
C LYS A 72 -2.40 -19.57 -1.44
N SER A 73 -3.09 -18.60 -0.84
CA SER A 73 -4.19 -18.85 0.10
C SER A 73 -5.58 -18.78 -0.53
N GLY A 74 -5.72 -18.10 -1.67
CA GLY A 74 -7.00 -17.75 -2.28
C GLY A 74 -7.84 -16.75 -1.48
N LYS A 75 -7.35 -16.27 -0.34
CA LYS A 75 -8.09 -15.33 0.53
C LYS A 75 -7.95 -13.89 0.01
N ARG A 76 -8.96 -13.06 0.24
CA ARG A 76 -8.88 -11.63 -0.05
C ARG A 76 -8.08 -10.92 1.03
N HIS A 77 -7.17 -10.04 0.60
CA HIS A 77 -6.34 -9.23 1.47
C HIS A 77 -6.44 -7.77 1.04
N THR A 78 -6.87 -6.91 1.97
CA THR A 78 -7.00 -5.47 1.74
C THR A 78 -5.81 -4.74 2.35
N THR A 79 -5.18 -3.86 1.59
CA THR A 79 -4.02 -3.06 2.02
C THR A 79 -4.28 -1.59 1.67
N PRO A 80 -4.24 -0.68 2.66
CA PRO A 80 -4.29 0.75 2.40
C PRO A 80 -2.98 1.20 1.75
N LEU A 81 -3.07 1.87 0.60
CA LEU A 81 -1.94 2.37 -0.18
C LEU A 81 -2.26 3.78 -0.69
N GLY A 82 -1.23 4.59 -0.86
CA GLY A 82 -1.33 5.91 -1.46
C GLY A 82 -1.19 5.75 -2.96
N PRO A 83 -2.24 6.04 -3.74
CA PRO A 83 -2.12 6.06 -5.17
C PRO A 83 -1.25 7.23 -5.60
N LEU A 84 -0.38 6.97 -6.56
CA LEU A 84 0.36 7.98 -7.30
C LEU A 84 -0.21 8.07 -8.72
N TYR A 85 0.02 9.20 -9.39
CA TYR A 85 -0.58 9.47 -10.69
C TYR A 85 0.47 9.96 -11.69
N ARG A 86 0.46 9.35 -12.89
CA ARG A 86 1.12 9.85 -14.10
C ARG A 86 0.01 10.25 -15.07
N ASP A 87 -0.30 11.55 -15.13
CA ASP A 87 -1.49 12.06 -15.80
C ASP A 87 -2.74 11.32 -15.30
N ASP A 88 -3.50 10.66 -16.18
CA ASP A 88 -4.68 9.86 -15.82
C ASP A 88 -4.35 8.41 -15.39
N THR A 89 -3.07 8.02 -15.38
CA THR A 89 -2.63 6.68 -15.02
C THR A 89 -2.34 6.57 -13.53
N MET A 90 -3.19 5.82 -12.82
CA MET A 90 -2.97 5.50 -11.41
C MET A 90 -1.94 4.37 -11.25
N TYR A 91 -1.03 4.51 -10.29
CA TYR A 91 -0.06 3.46 -9.96
C TYR A 91 0.23 3.43 -8.46
N VAL A 92 0.72 2.29 -7.98
CA VAL A 92 1.14 2.09 -6.59
C VAL A 92 2.57 1.52 -6.54
N SER A 93 3.26 1.83 -5.45
CA SER A 93 4.61 1.35 -5.17
C SER A 93 4.80 1.06 -3.68
N SER A 94 6.00 0.68 -3.26
CA SER A 94 6.33 0.35 -1.88
C SER A 94 7.76 0.75 -1.55
N PHE A 95 7.95 1.20 -0.31
CA PHE A 95 9.25 1.55 0.26
C PHE A 95 9.83 0.44 1.16
N ILE A 96 9.41 -0.83 0.99
CA ILE A 96 10.00 -1.96 1.70
C ILE A 96 11.39 -2.26 1.12
N GLU A 97 12.44 -2.27 1.95
CA GLU A 97 13.85 -2.41 1.55
C GLU A 97 14.32 -3.84 1.29
N ASP A 98 13.70 -4.86 1.90
CA ASP A 98 14.24 -6.24 1.83
C ASP A 98 13.47 -7.19 0.90
N LYS A 99 12.18 -6.94 0.64
CA LYS A 99 11.32 -7.84 -0.14
C LYS A 99 10.24 -7.09 -0.92
N TYR A 100 9.71 -7.72 -1.96
CA TYR A 100 8.48 -7.25 -2.58
C TYR A 100 7.28 -7.52 -1.64
N PRO A 101 6.33 -6.59 -1.53
CA PRO A 101 5.13 -6.79 -0.73
C PRO A 101 4.25 -7.89 -1.33
N ALA A 102 3.45 -8.58 -0.52
CA ALA A 102 2.64 -9.66 -1.07
C ALA A 102 1.52 -9.21 -2.00
N TRP A 103 0.99 -8.00 -1.86
CA TRP A 103 0.02 -7.48 -2.83
C TRP A 103 0.64 -7.46 -4.24
N TRP A 104 1.95 -7.20 -4.36
CA TRP A 104 2.66 -7.24 -5.65
C TRP A 104 2.70 -8.68 -6.21
N HIS A 105 3.05 -9.65 -5.37
CA HIS A 105 3.04 -11.07 -5.74
C HIS A 105 1.64 -11.58 -6.09
N ASN A 106 0.63 -11.12 -5.36
CA ASN A 106 -0.77 -11.46 -5.59
C ASN A 106 -1.25 -10.93 -6.94
N ILE A 107 -0.93 -9.68 -7.29
CA ILE A 107 -1.29 -9.07 -8.57
C ILE A 107 -0.58 -9.77 -9.73
N LYS A 108 0.71 -10.10 -9.55
CA LYS A 108 1.47 -10.87 -10.55
C LYS A 108 0.82 -12.22 -10.85
N ALA A 109 0.19 -12.86 -9.86
CA ALA A 109 -0.48 -14.14 -10.03
C ALA A 109 -1.95 -14.00 -10.49
N ASN A 110 -2.66 -12.99 -10.00
CA ASN A 110 -4.03 -12.67 -10.35
C ASN A 110 -4.19 -11.14 -10.46
N PRO A 111 -4.24 -10.60 -11.69
CA PRO A 111 -4.27 -9.17 -11.90
C PRO A 111 -5.61 -8.52 -11.53
N GLN A 112 -6.67 -9.31 -11.28
CA GLN A 112 -7.98 -8.80 -10.90
C GLN A 112 -7.96 -8.34 -9.44
N VAL A 113 -8.18 -7.05 -9.23
CA VAL A 113 -8.19 -6.40 -7.91
C VAL A 113 -9.45 -5.57 -7.73
N THR A 114 -9.80 -5.33 -6.47
CA THR A 114 -10.87 -4.39 -6.12
C THR A 114 -10.26 -3.19 -5.44
N ILE A 115 -10.64 -2.00 -5.88
CA ILE A 115 -10.13 -0.72 -5.41
C ILE A 115 -11.26 0.04 -4.74
N GLU A 116 -11.08 0.42 -3.47
CA GLU A 116 -11.95 1.43 -2.84
C GLU A 116 -11.22 2.77 -2.88
N LEU A 117 -11.83 3.74 -3.55
CA LEU A 117 -11.31 5.10 -3.71
C LEU A 117 -12.43 6.07 -3.35
N ARG A 118 -12.21 6.89 -2.32
CA ARG A 118 -13.23 7.77 -1.74
C ARG A 118 -14.43 6.97 -1.23
N ASP A 119 -15.61 7.26 -1.75
CA ASP A 119 -16.89 6.62 -1.42
C ASP A 119 -17.29 5.50 -2.39
N LYS A 120 -16.40 5.15 -3.33
CA LYS A 120 -16.70 4.21 -4.42
C LYS A 120 -15.77 3.01 -4.43
N THR A 121 -16.32 1.89 -4.87
CA THR A 121 -15.60 0.65 -5.10
C THR A 121 -15.59 0.33 -6.59
N TYR A 122 -14.42 0.07 -7.14
CA TYR A 122 -14.19 -0.24 -8.55
C TYR A 122 -13.58 -1.63 -8.68
N GLN A 123 -13.96 -2.36 -9.73
CA GLN A 123 -13.11 -3.43 -10.24
C GLN A 123 -11.97 -2.80 -11.04
N ALA A 124 -10.79 -3.40 -10.94
CA ALA A 124 -9.62 -2.89 -11.62
C ALA A 124 -8.67 -4.04 -11.98
N THR A 125 -7.83 -3.75 -12.96
CA THR A 125 -6.74 -4.62 -13.37
C THR A 125 -5.41 -4.03 -12.91
N GLY A 126 -4.69 -4.75 -12.04
CA GLY A 126 -3.33 -4.43 -11.64
C GLY A 126 -2.32 -5.04 -12.60
N THR A 127 -1.43 -4.22 -13.15
CA THR A 127 -0.36 -4.66 -14.06
C THR A 127 0.99 -4.36 -13.43
N VAL A 128 1.72 -5.42 -13.11
CA VAL A 128 3.13 -5.33 -12.72
C VAL A 128 3.95 -4.99 -13.96
N LEU A 129 4.67 -3.87 -13.92
CA LEU A 129 5.55 -3.48 -15.02
C LEU A 129 6.83 -4.31 -15.02
N GLU A 130 7.24 -4.80 -16.19
CA GLU A 130 8.47 -5.57 -16.39
C GLU A 130 9.21 -5.11 -17.65
N GLY A 131 10.50 -5.42 -17.76
CA GLY A 131 11.28 -5.20 -18.99
C GLY A 131 11.37 -3.74 -19.45
N ALA A 132 11.02 -3.50 -20.72
CA ALA A 132 11.09 -2.17 -21.34
C ALA A 132 10.06 -1.21 -20.75
N ASP A 133 8.83 -1.68 -20.52
CA ASP A 133 7.74 -0.87 -19.95
C ASP A 133 8.08 -0.42 -18.53
N TYR A 134 8.69 -1.30 -17.73
CA TYR A 134 9.24 -0.92 -16.43
C TYR A 134 10.31 0.17 -16.58
N SER A 135 11.25 -0.01 -17.49
CA SER A 135 12.41 0.89 -17.62
C SER A 135 11.99 2.32 -18.00
N GLU A 136 11.07 2.45 -18.95
CA GLU A 136 10.52 3.75 -19.35
C GLU A 136 9.76 4.40 -18.18
N PHE A 137 8.86 3.65 -17.55
CA PHE A 137 8.01 4.19 -16.49
C PHE A 137 8.83 4.54 -15.24
N ALA A 138 9.78 3.69 -14.86
CA ALA A 138 10.69 3.94 -13.74
C ALA A 138 11.54 5.19 -13.98
N ALA A 139 12.07 5.40 -15.19
CA ALA A 139 12.80 6.62 -15.50
C ALA A 139 11.95 7.88 -15.29
N TRP A 140 10.67 7.84 -15.69
CA TRP A 140 9.73 8.93 -15.42
C TRP A 140 9.46 9.09 -13.92
N VAL A 141 9.22 7.99 -13.19
CA VAL A 141 8.97 8.02 -11.73
C VAL A 141 10.16 8.64 -10.99
N MET A 142 11.39 8.20 -11.28
CA MET A 142 12.59 8.73 -10.61
C MET A 142 12.83 10.20 -10.93
N ALA A 143 12.44 10.67 -12.11
CA ALA A 143 12.54 12.08 -12.48
C ALA A 143 11.50 12.98 -11.78
N ASN A 144 10.33 12.43 -11.44
CA ASN A 144 9.20 13.22 -10.90
C ASN A 144 8.94 12.96 -9.41
N ASN A 145 9.52 11.93 -8.82
CA ASN A 145 9.40 11.58 -7.42
C ASN A 145 10.80 11.41 -6.78
N PRO A 146 11.37 12.49 -6.21
CA PRO A 146 12.70 12.46 -5.60
C PRO A 146 12.82 11.46 -4.45
N LEU A 147 11.74 11.21 -3.71
CA LEU A 147 11.73 10.24 -2.62
C LEU A 147 11.89 8.82 -3.14
N MET A 148 11.17 8.47 -4.22
CA MET A 148 11.32 7.17 -4.86
C MET A 148 12.72 6.99 -5.47
N ALA A 149 13.30 8.08 -6.01
CA ALA A 149 14.67 8.06 -6.52
C ALA A 149 15.70 7.84 -5.41
N ASP A 150 15.55 8.52 -4.28
CA ASP A 150 16.40 8.32 -3.10
C ASP A 150 16.28 6.89 -2.58
N PHE A 151 15.05 6.37 -2.48
CA PHE A 151 14.80 5.00 -2.06
C PHE A 151 15.42 3.96 -3.01
N GLN A 152 15.20 4.09 -4.32
CA GLN A 152 15.79 3.22 -5.33
C GLN A 152 17.33 3.23 -5.27
N SER A 153 17.96 4.35 -4.88
CA SER A 153 19.42 4.44 -4.75
C SER A 153 19.99 3.63 -3.58
N LYS A 154 19.15 3.27 -2.60
CA LYS A 154 19.52 2.51 -1.39
C LYS A 154 19.33 1.00 -1.55
N ILE A 155 18.61 0.57 -2.59
CA ILE A 155 18.29 -0.84 -2.81
C ILE A 155 18.87 -1.35 -4.14
N ASP A 156 19.35 -2.58 -4.15
CA ASP A 156 19.94 -3.20 -5.35
C ASP A 156 18.88 -3.69 -6.36
N ARG A 157 17.62 -3.80 -5.94
CA ARG A 157 16.53 -4.30 -6.78
C ARG A 157 15.68 -3.15 -7.33
N PRO A 158 14.96 -3.36 -8.44
CA PRO A 158 13.98 -2.38 -8.91
C PRO A 158 12.85 -2.20 -7.90
N VAL A 159 12.41 -0.96 -7.67
CA VAL A 159 11.21 -0.68 -6.86
C VAL A 159 9.98 -1.33 -7.51
N PRO A 160 9.05 -1.90 -6.72
CA PRO A 160 7.83 -2.48 -7.28
C PRO A 160 6.95 -1.36 -7.86
N LEU A 161 6.66 -1.41 -9.15
CA LEU A 161 5.73 -0.51 -9.81
C LEU A 161 4.56 -1.30 -10.36
N VAL A 162 3.35 -0.95 -9.94
CA VAL A 162 2.11 -1.55 -10.42
C VAL A 162 1.16 -0.48 -10.89
N VAL A 163 0.80 -0.53 -12.16
CA VAL A 163 -0.24 0.32 -12.75
C VAL A 163 -1.60 -0.28 -12.42
N LEU A 164 -2.55 0.58 -12.07
CA LEU A 164 -3.92 0.21 -11.73
C LEU A 164 -4.86 0.83 -12.77
N THR A 165 -5.44 0.00 -13.60
CA THR A 165 -6.45 0.42 -14.58
C THR A 165 -7.82 0.13 -14.01
N LEU A 166 -8.60 1.18 -13.72
CA LEU A 166 -9.99 1.02 -13.31
C LEU A 166 -10.78 0.46 -14.49
N ASP A 167 -11.52 -0.62 -14.25
CA ASP A 167 -12.51 -1.07 -15.20
C ASP A 167 -13.58 0.01 -15.21
N SER A 168 -13.71 0.71 -16.34
CA SER A 168 -14.78 1.69 -16.51
C SER A 168 -16.09 0.92 -16.31
N GLU A 169 -16.86 1.26 -15.28
CA GLU A 169 -18.20 0.70 -15.11
C GLU A 169 -18.98 0.91 -16.42
N CYS A 170 -19.60 -0.16 -16.93
CA CYS A 170 -20.52 -0.14 -18.08
C CYS A 170 -21.62 0.90 -17.93
#